data_AF-A0A1M3MRP5-F1
#
_entry.id   AF-A0A1M3MRP5-F1
#
_cell.length_a   1.000
_cell.length_b   1.000
_cell.length_c   1.000
_cell.angle_alpha   90.00
_cell.angle_beta   90.00
_cell.angle_gamma   90.00
#
_symmetry.space_group_name_H-M   'P 1'
#
loop_
_entity.id
_entity.type
_entity.pdbx_description
1 polymer ?
#
loop_
_entity_poly.entity_id
_entity_poly.type
_entity_poly.pdbx_seq_one_letter_code
_entity_poly.pdbx_strand_id
1 'polypeptide(L)'
;MMLYVLSGAVIVLGLPTIYLAYRFREYRKFLAGAFFVSWGVHLYLYFANVSVPLLGTHIVFTPEISGLRSIPHFIFFLICLYSGFFSKPKGVS
;
A
#
# COMPACT_ATOMS: atom_id res chain seq x y z
N MET A 1 21.67 -3.31 -11.52
CA MET A 1 21.23 -4.44 -10.65
C MET A 1 20.01 -4.05 -9.80
N MET A 2 20.13 -3.09 -8.88
CA MET A 2 19.06 -2.71 -7.92
C MET A 2 17.70 -2.37 -8.56
N LEU A 3 17.69 -1.55 -9.62
CA LEU A 3 16.44 -1.16 -10.32
C LEU A 3 15.70 -2.36 -10.92
N TYR A 4 16.41 -3.36 -11.43
CA TYR A 4 15.81 -4.59 -11.97
C TYR A 4 15.22 -5.47 -10.87
N VAL A 5 15.83 -5.48 -9.68
CA VAL A 5 15.29 -6.21 -8.51
C VAL A 5 14.02 -5.53 -8.01
N LEU A 6 14.01 -4.20 -7.91
CA LEU A 6 12.84 -3.43 -7.49
C LEU A 6 11.69 -3.57 -8.48
N SER A 7 11.95 -3.47 -9.79
CA SER A 7 10.91 -3.67 -10.81
C SER A 7 10.38 -5.10 -10.82
N GLY A 8 11.27 -6.10 -10.67
CA GLY A 8 10.87 -7.51 -10.50
C GLY A 8 9.97 -7.71 -9.29
N ALA A 9 10.30 -7.14 -8.14
CA ALA A 9 9.49 -7.22 -6.93
C ALA A 9 8.10 -6.59 -7.11
N VAL A 10 8.02 -5.42 -7.76
CA VAL A 10 6.75 -4.75 -8.06
C VAL A 10 5.87 -5.62 -8.96
N ILE A 11 6.44 -6.26 -9.97
CA ILE A 11 5.66 -7.13 -10.87
C ILE A 11 5.20 -8.40 -10.14
N VAL A 12 6.13 -9.08 -9.48
CA VAL A 12 5.88 -10.38 -8.82
C VAL A 12 4.92 -10.25 -7.64
N LEU A 13 4.98 -9.16 -6.86
CA LEU A 13 4.08 -8.96 -5.73
C LEU A 13 2.83 -8.14 -6.10
N GLY A 14 2.97 -7.17 -7.01
CA GLY A 14 1.91 -6.28 -7.41
C GLY A 14 0.83 -6.95 -8.26
N LEU A 15 1.21 -7.74 -9.27
CA LEU A 15 0.23 -8.38 -10.17
C LEU A 15 -0.69 -9.37 -9.41
N PRO A 16 -0.18 -10.27 -8.54
CA PRO A 16 -1.04 -11.12 -7.74
C PRO A 16 -1.94 -10.33 -6.79
N THR A 17 -1.42 -9.27 -6.17
CA THR A 17 -2.22 -8.40 -5.29
C THR A 17 -3.38 -7.76 -6.04
N ILE A 18 -3.13 -7.24 -7.26
CA ILE A 18 -4.18 -6.66 -8.11
C ILE A 18 -5.21 -7.71 -8.52
N TYR A 19 -4.75 -8.90 -8.95
CA TYR A 19 -5.65 -9.99 -9.33
C TYR A 19 -6.56 -10.42 -8.19
N LEU A 20 -5.99 -10.64 -6.99
CA LEU A 20 -6.75 -11.03 -5.80
C LEU A 20 -7.71 -9.93 -5.35
N ALA A 21 -7.30 -8.66 -5.42
CA ALA A 21 -8.18 -7.52 -5.10
C ALA A 21 -9.36 -7.42 -6.07
N TYR A 22 -9.12 -7.67 -7.36
CA TYR A 22 -10.18 -7.70 -8.36
C TYR A 22 -11.15 -8.87 -8.13
N ARG A 23 -10.62 -10.06 -7.83
CA ARG A 23 -11.41 -11.30 -7.74
C ARG A 23 -12.19 -11.42 -6.43
N PHE A 24 -11.61 -11.03 -5.30
CA PHE A 24 -12.12 -11.34 -3.95
C PHE A 24 -12.43 -10.08 -3.14
N ARG A 25 -13.69 -9.98 -2.69
CA ARG A 25 -14.14 -8.87 -1.82
C ARG A 25 -13.46 -8.90 -0.45
N GLU A 26 -13.34 -10.07 0.17
CA GLU A 26 -12.70 -10.21 1.48
C GLU A 26 -11.22 -9.81 1.44
N TYR A 27 -10.55 -10.08 0.31
CA TYR A 27 -9.17 -9.62 0.11
C TYR A 27 -9.06 -8.09 0.09
N ARG A 28 -10.04 -7.38 -0.50
CA ARG A 28 -10.10 -5.91 -0.43
C ARG A 28 -10.33 -5.39 0.97
N LYS A 29 -11.12 -6.08 1.80
CA LYS A 29 -11.30 -5.71 3.22
C LYS A 29 -9.98 -5.85 3.99
N PHE A 30 -9.25 -6.94 3.77
CA PHE A 30 -7.91 -7.14 4.32
C PHE A 30 -6.94 -6.04 3.86
N LEU A 31 -6.91 -5.75 2.55
CA LEU A 31 -6.08 -4.69 1.99
C LEU A 31 -6.42 -3.31 2.56
N ALA A 32 -7.69 -3.01 2.84
CA ALA A 32 -8.07 -1.76 3.48
C ALA A 32 -7.35 -1.59 4.83
N GLY A 33 -7.32 -2.64 5.66
CA GLY A 33 -6.55 -2.64 6.91
C GLY A 33 -5.05 -2.46 6.68
N ALA A 34 -4.47 -3.22 5.74
CA ALA A 34 -3.04 -3.14 5.44
C ALA A 34 -2.60 -1.75 4.95
N PHE A 35 -3.38 -1.14 4.04
CA PHE A 35 -3.12 0.22 3.54
C PHE A 35 -3.32 1.29 4.61
N PHE A 36 -4.31 1.13 5.50
CA PHE A 36 -4.53 2.05 6.61
C PHE A 36 -3.34 2.05 7.59
N VAL A 37 -2.88 0.87 8.00
CA VAL A 37 -1.70 0.74 8.88
C VAL A 37 -0.45 1.32 8.20
N SER A 38 -0.24 1.01 6.91
CA SER A 38 0.90 1.51 6.16
C SER A 38 0.88 3.04 5.96
N TRP A 39 -0.31 3.63 5.78
CA TRP A 39 -0.50 5.07 5.76
C TRP A 39 -0.13 5.69 7.12
N GLY A 40 -0.64 5.12 8.22
CA GLY A 40 -0.36 5.58 9.57
C GLY A 40 1.14 5.55 9.91
N VAL A 41 1.84 4.47 9.56
CA VAL A 41 3.30 4.36 9.76
C VAL A 41 4.05 5.44 8.98
N HIS A 42 3.74 5.62 7.69
CA HIS A 42 4.40 6.65 6.88
C HIS A 42 4.14 8.07 7.39
N LEU A 43 2.90 8.34 7.82
CA LEU A 43 2.51 9.63 8.36
C LEU A 43 3.20 9.89 9.70
N TYR A 44 3.30 8.87 10.56
CA TYR A 44 4.05 8.94 11.80
C TYR A 44 5.53 9.25 11.54
N LEU A 45 6.19 8.54 10.61
CA LEU A 45 7.61 8.78 10.29
C LEU A 45 7.85 10.20 9.75
N TYR A 46 6.90 10.74 8.96
CA TYR A 46 6.94 12.12 8.50
C TYR A 46 6.88 13.11 9.67
N PHE A 47 5.88 13.00 10.55
CA PHE A 47 5.71 13.91 11.68
C PHE A 47 6.79 13.77 12.76
N ALA A 48 7.26 12.54 12.99
CA ALA A 48 8.36 12.26 13.93
C ALA A 48 9.73 12.67 13.37
N ASN A 49 9.81 13.13 12.11
CA ASN A 49 11.04 13.51 11.44
C ASN A 49 12.10 12.37 11.43
N VAL A 50 11.65 11.12 11.29
CA VAL A 50 12.51 9.93 11.34
C VAL A 50 12.84 9.44 9.93
N SER A 51 14.13 9.35 9.63
CA SER A 51 14.64 8.70 8.42
C SER A 51 14.82 7.20 8.65
N VAL A 52 14.40 6.37 7.68
CA VAL A 52 14.48 4.91 7.79
C VAL A 52 15.31 4.33 6.63
N PRO A 53 16.38 3.56 6.90
CA PRO A 53 17.14 2.89 5.86
C PRO A 53 16.34 1.74 5.27
N LEU A 54 16.35 1.60 3.95
CA LEU A 54 15.83 0.42 3.28
C LEU A 54 16.80 -0.73 3.50
N LEU A 55 16.38 -1.70 4.32
CA LEU A 55 17.18 -2.86 4.72
C LEU A 55 17.87 -3.52 3.53
N GLY A 56 19.17 -3.78 3.67
CA GLY A 56 19.99 -4.40 2.62
C GLY A 56 20.38 -3.47 1.48
N THR A 57 20.15 -2.16 1.60
CA THR A 57 20.53 -1.17 0.60
C THR A 57 21.17 0.08 1.23
N HIS A 58 21.81 0.92 0.42
CA HIS A 58 22.31 2.24 0.85
C HIS A 58 21.24 3.35 0.72
N ILE A 59 19.98 3.01 0.46
CA ILE A 59 18.90 3.97 0.25
C ILE A 59 18.28 4.30 1.60
N VAL A 60 18.14 5.60 1.90
CA VAL A 60 17.47 6.10 3.10
C VAL A 60 16.18 6.81 2.67
N PHE A 61 15.06 6.41 3.26
CA PHE A 61 13.80 7.13 3.10
C PHE A 61 13.76 8.29 4.08
N THR A 62 13.81 9.52 3.56
CA THR A 62 13.66 10.74 4.36
C THR A 62 12.21 10.91 4.82
N PRO A 63 11.96 11.76 5.84
CA PRO A 63 10.61 12.03 6.31
C PRO A 63 9.69 12.52 5.19
N GLU A 64 10.16 13.37 4.28
CA GLU A 64 9.37 13.92 3.16
C GLU A 64 8.97 12.82 2.18
N ILE A 65 9.87 11.87 1.88
CA ILE A 65 9.53 10.70 1.06
C ILE A 65 8.48 9.86 1.78
N SER A 66 8.59 9.71 3.10
CA SER A 66 7.58 9.00 3.88
C SER A 66 6.21 9.69 3.81
N GLY A 67 6.17 11.02 3.97
CA GLY A 67 4.96 11.84 3.82
C GLY A 67 4.35 11.69 2.42
N LEU A 68 5.17 11.77 1.37
CA LEU A 68 4.72 11.58 -0.01
C LEU A 68 4.15 10.18 -0.25
N ARG A 69 4.78 9.12 0.31
CA ARG A 69 4.29 7.74 0.22
C ARG A 69 3.00 7.50 0.99
N SER A 70 2.72 8.28 2.03
CA SER A 70 1.46 8.16 2.77
C SER A 70 0.25 8.44 1.86
N ILE A 71 0.36 9.37 0.92
CA ILE A 71 -0.74 9.78 0.02
C ILE A 71 -1.31 8.61 -0.79
N PRO A 72 -0.52 7.84 -1.59
CA PRO A 72 -1.06 6.71 -2.33
C PRO A 72 -1.58 5.59 -1.41
N HIS A 73 -0.98 5.37 -0.24
CA HIS A 73 -1.51 4.38 0.73
C HIS A 73 -2.89 4.80 1.25
N PHE A 74 -3.10 6.09 1.51
CA PHE A 74 -4.40 6.61 1.92
C PHE A 74 -5.44 6.46 0.81
N ILE A 75 -5.07 6.77 -0.44
CA ILE A 75 -5.95 6.59 -1.60
C ILE A 75 -6.33 5.10 -1.75
N PHE A 76 -5.37 4.18 -1.67
CA PHE A 76 -5.64 2.75 -1.75
C PHE A 76 -6.47 2.24 -0.57
N PHE A 77 -6.27 2.78 0.62
CA PHE A 77 -7.13 2.53 1.77
C PHE A 77 -8.57 2.90 1.45
N LEU A 78 -8.84 4.13 0.98
CA LEU A 78 -10.20 4.58 0.66
C LEU A 78 -10.85 3.72 -0.43
N ILE A 79 -10.10 3.38 -1.49
CA ILE A 79 -10.58 2.52 -2.58
C ILE A 79 -10.94 1.12 -2.05
N CYS A 80 -10.06 0.51 -1.24
CA CYS A 80 -10.28 -0.83 -0.70
C CYS A 80 -11.38 -0.84 0.37
N LEU A 81 -11.44 0.18 1.22
CA LEU A 81 -12.47 0.35 2.25
C LEU A 81 -13.84 0.46 1.60
N TYR A 82 -14.02 1.40 0.68
CA TYR A 82 -15.30 1.60 -0.01
C TYR A 82 -15.71 0.33 -0.76
N SER A 83 -14.80 -0.23 -1.53
CA SER A 83 -15.13 -1.33 -2.42
C SER A 83 -15.24 -2.69 -1.71
N GLY A 84 -14.61 -2.85 -0.54
CA GLY A 84 -14.66 -4.04 0.31
C GLY A 84 -15.80 -4.04 1.33
N PHE A 85 -16.12 -2.90 1.95
CA PHE A 85 -17.15 -2.81 3.00
C PHE A 85 -18.46 -2.21 2.51
N PHE A 86 -18.42 -1.12 1.76
CA PHE A 86 -19.62 -0.30 1.47
C PHE A 86 -20.26 -0.56 0.11
N SER A 87 -19.50 -1.01 -0.90
CA SER A 87 -20.04 -1.31 -2.23
C SER A 87 -21.00 -2.51 -2.19
N LYS A 88 -22.03 -2.54 -3.03
CA LYS A 88 -22.93 -3.71 -3.13
C LYS A 88 -22.19 -4.93 -3.70
N PRO A 89 -22.50 -6.17 -3.26
CA PRO A 89 -21.97 -7.37 -3.90
C PRO A 89 -22.40 -7.41 -5.37
N LYS A 90 -21.48 -7.74 -6.28
CA LYS A 90 -21.83 -7.98 -7.68
C LYS A 90 -22.72 -9.23 -7.72
N GLY A 91 -24.00 -9.09 -8.05
CA GLY A 91 -24.95 -10.20 -8.18
C GLY A 91 -26.19 -10.17 -7.26
N VAL A 92 -26.38 -9.13 -6.45
CA VAL A 92 -27.62 -8.92 -5.69
C VAL A 92 -28.31 -7.68 -6.26
N SER A 93 -29.16 -7.89 -7.27
CA SER A 93 -30.15 -6.91 -7.75
C SER A 93 -31.44 -7.08 -6.97
#